data_AF-A0A973JGH0-F1
#
_entry.id   AF-A0A973JGH0-F1
#
_cell.length_a   1.000
_cell.length_b   1.000
_cell.length_c   1.000
_cell.angle_alpha   90.00
_cell.angle_beta   90.00
_cell.angle_gamma   90.00
#
_symmetry.space_group_name_H-M   'P 1'
#
loop_
_entity.id
_entity.type
_entity.pdbx_description
1 polymer ?
#
loop_
_entity_poly.entity_id
_entity_poly.type
_entity_poly.pdbx_seq_one_letter_code
_entity_poly.pdbx_strand_id
1 'polypeptide(L)'
;MADTEVGIIFLRGRLSPATAAGALKRNMPKEQIIFFEAPDEIMPRLSSSMKKGDCILVKGSRQTKMEDALRKIMDVFGIEARREESGKEL
;
A
#
# COMPACT_ATOMS: atom_id res chain seq x y z
N MET A 1 -14.28 -17.92 6.41
CA MET A 1 -14.31 -16.51 5.94
C MET A 1 -12.92 -15.97 6.18
N ALA A 2 -12.26 -15.38 5.20
CA ALA A 2 -10.95 -14.78 5.42
C ALA A 2 -11.15 -13.48 6.21
N ASP A 3 -10.99 -13.53 7.52
CA ASP A 3 -10.72 -12.35 8.36
C ASP A 3 -9.33 -11.83 7.97
N THR A 4 -9.25 -11.10 6.86
CA THR A 4 -8.05 -10.32 6.57
C THR A 4 -8.17 -9.01 7.33
N GLU A 5 -7.54 -8.94 8.50
CA GLU A 5 -7.34 -7.69 9.23
C GLU A 5 -6.47 -6.77 8.38
N VAL A 6 -7.09 -5.72 7.85
CA VAL A 6 -6.36 -4.66 7.16
C VAL A 6 -5.69 -3.80 8.22
N GLY A 7 -4.36 -3.78 8.25
CA GLY A 7 -3.60 -3.03 9.26
C GLY A 7 -3.58 -1.51 9.04
N ILE A 8 -3.48 -1.04 7.79
CA ILE A 8 -3.45 0.40 7.45
C ILE A 8 -4.12 0.59 6.09
N ILE A 9 -4.88 1.67 5.93
CA ILE A 9 -5.42 2.11 4.65
C ILE A 9 -4.87 3.47 4.25
N PHE A 10 -4.45 3.58 2.99
CA PHE A 10 -4.05 4.82 2.35
C PHE A 10 -5.13 5.22 1.35
N LEU A 11 -5.70 6.41 1.52
CA LEU A 11 -6.86 6.87 0.77
C LEU A 11 -6.56 8.17 0.03
N ARG A 12 -6.93 8.22 -1.26
CA ARG A 12 -6.77 9.39 -2.13
C ARG A 12 -8.01 9.63 -2.97
N GLY A 13 -8.37 10.90 -3.11
CA GLY A 13 -9.42 11.36 -4.01
C GLY A 13 -10.78 11.57 -3.35
N ARG A 14 -11.72 12.11 -4.13
CA ARG A 14 -13.00 12.68 -3.64
C ARG A 14 -13.85 11.77 -2.76
N LEU A 15 -13.82 10.45 -3.00
CA LEU A 15 -14.65 9.49 -2.25
C LEU A 15 -13.94 8.90 -1.02
N SER A 16 -12.69 9.26 -0.78
CA SER A 16 -11.91 8.78 0.37
C SER A 16 -12.60 9.00 1.72
N PRO A 17 -13.27 10.14 1.99
CA PRO A 17 -13.96 10.33 3.26
C PRO A 17 -15.06 9.29 3.52
N ALA A 18 -15.76 8.84 2.47
CA ALA A 18 -16.79 7.80 2.60
C ALA A 18 -16.17 6.44 2.94
N THR A 19 -15.04 6.09 2.31
CA THR A 19 -14.28 4.87 2.63
C THR A 19 -13.77 4.91 4.07
N ALA A 20 -13.20 6.03 4.51
CA ALA A 20 -12.73 6.21 5.88
C ALA A 20 -13.87 6.06 6.89
N ALA A 21 -15.04 6.67 6.64
CA ALA A 21 -16.21 6.52 7.49
C ALA A 21 -16.65 5.04 7.62
N GLY A 22 -16.58 4.27 6.52
CA GLY A 22 -16.84 2.83 6.54
C GLY A 22 -15.84 2.05 7.39
N ALA A 23 -14.55 2.37 7.29
CA ALA A 23 -13.50 1.74 8.08
C ALA A 23 -13.63 2.05 9.58
N LEU A 24 -13.89 3.30 9.93
CA LEU A 24 -14.13 3.73 11.32
C LEU A 24 -15.34 3.00 11.93
N LYS A 25 -16.44 2.84 11.18
CA LYS A 25 -17.62 2.06 11.62
C LYS A 25 -17.31 0.59 11.89
N ARG A 26 -16.21 0.07 11.36
CA ARG A 26 -15.72 -1.30 11.57
C ARG A 26 -14.57 -1.35 12.58
N ASN A 27 -14.43 -0.31 13.41
CA ASN A 27 -13.45 -0.19 14.49
C ASN A 27 -11.99 -0.11 14.03
N MET A 28 -11.72 0.30 12.79
CA MET A 28 -10.36 0.65 12.40
C MET A 28 -9.92 1.92 13.16
N PRO A 29 -8.78 1.90 13.89
CA PRO A 29 -8.17 3.08 14.50
C PRO A 29 -7.97 4.21 13.48
N LYS A 30 -8.25 5.45 13.89
CA LYS A 30 -8.12 6.62 13.02
C LYS A 30 -6.67 6.81 12.53
N GLU A 31 -5.70 6.42 13.33
CA GLU A 31 -4.26 6.51 13.06
C GLU A 31 -3.79 5.51 12.00
N GLN A 32 -4.64 4.53 11.66
CA GLN A 32 -4.44 3.57 10.58
C GLN A 32 -5.12 4.02 9.27
N ILE A 33 -5.78 5.19 9.25
CA ILE A 33 -6.41 5.76 8.06
C ILE A 33 -5.62 7.00 7.63
N ILE A 34 -4.89 6.87 6.53
CA ILE A 34 -3.98 7.91 6.04
C ILE A 34 -4.53 8.49 4.75
N PHE A 35 -4.76 9.79 4.73
CA PHE A 35 -5.09 10.52 3.51
C PHE A 35 -3.83 11.07 2.88
N PHE A 36 -3.74 11.04 1.56
CA PHE A 36 -2.62 11.59 0.81
C PHE A 36 -3.10 12.20 -0.50
N GLU A 37 -2.38 13.22 -0.98
CA GLU A 37 -2.66 13.89 -2.25
C GLU A 37 -1.54 13.65 -3.27
N ALA A 38 -0.28 13.75 -2.83
CA ALA A 38 0.88 13.43 -3.65
C ALA A 38 1.37 11.99 -3.40
N PRO A 39 1.78 11.24 -4.44
CA PRO A 39 2.34 9.89 -4.29
C PRO A 39 3.49 9.78 -3.27
N ASP A 40 4.31 10.82 -3.14
CA ASP A 40 5.48 10.80 -2.24
C ASP A 40 5.12 10.81 -0.75
N GLU A 41 3.90 11.24 -0.41
CA GLU A 41 3.41 11.32 0.98
C GLU A 41 3.18 9.93 1.61
N ILE A 42 3.03 8.88 0.79
CA ILE A 42 2.73 7.52 1.29
C ILE A 42 3.96 6.87 1.93
N MET A 43 5.16 7.19 1.43
CA MET A 43 6.36 6.39 1.71
C MET A 43 6.83 6.47 3.17
N PRO A 44 6.89 7.65 3.83
CA PRO A 44 7.35 7.73 5.22
C PRO A 44 6.53 6.83 6.16
N ARG A 45 5.21 6.79 5.95
CA ARG A 45 4.30 5.96 6.76
C ARG A 45 4.33 4.49 6.35
N LEU A 46 4.39 4.20 5.05
CA LEU A 46 4.45 2.82 4.55
C LEU A 46 5.75 2.13 5.00
N SER A 47 6.91 2.75 4.78
CA SER A 47 8.22 2.17 5.14
C SER A 47 8.43 1.99 6.65
N SER A 48 7.80 2.81 7.49
CA SER A 48 7.89 2.67 8.95
C SER A 48 6.91 1.65 9.55
N SER A 49 5.88 1.26 8.80
CA SER A 49 4.82 0.36 9.29
C SER A 49 4.91 -1.07 8.74
N MET A 50 5.50 -1.23 7.56
CA MET A 50 5.62 -2.53 6.90
C MET A 50 6.69 -3.44 7.51
N LYS A 51 6.37 -4.72 7.58
CA LYS A 51 7.28 -5.80 7.96
C LYS A 51 7.36 -6.83 6.83
N LYS A 52 8.43 -7.63 6.85
CA LYS A 52 8.56 -8.77 5.93
C LYS A 52 7.37 -9.72 6.11
N GLY A 53 6.70 -10.04 5.02
CA GLY A 53 5.50 -10.88 5.01
C GLY A 53 4.18 -10.11 4.89
N ASP A 54 4.19 -8.79 5.10
CA ASP A 54 3.01 -7.95 4.86
C ASP A 54 2.72 -7.82 3.36
N CYS A 55 1.42 -7.70 3.02
CA CYS A 55 0.96 -7.57 1.65
C CYS A 55 0.40 -6.17 1.39
N ILE A 56 0.78 -5.58 0.26
CA ILE A 56 0.21 -4.32 -0.22
C ILE A 56 -0.83 -4.63 -1.30
N LEU A 57 -2.07 -4.16 -1.10
CA LEU A 57 -3.10 -4.15 -2.13
C LEU A 57 -3.30 -2.72 -2.63
N VAL A 58 -2.98 -2.48 -3.90
CA VAL A 58 -3.24 -1.21 -4.56
C VAL A 58 -4.54 -1.30 -5.37
N LYS A 59 -5.49 -0.41 -5.09
CA LYS A 59 -6.75 -0.29 -5.82
C LYS A 59 -7.03 1.17 -6.15
N GLY A 60 -7.45 1.44 -7.39
CA GLY A 60 -7.82 2.78 -7.83
C GLY A 60 -8.56 2.73 -9.16
N SER A 61 -9.23 3.82 -9.52
CA SER A 61 -9.73 3.99 -10.88
C SER A 61 -8.63 4.59 -11.76
N ARG A 62 -8.77 4.43 -13.09
CA ARG A 62 -7.84 5.04 -14.06
C ARG A 62 -7.69 6.56 -13.86
N GLN A 63 -8.75 7.25 -13.43
CA GLN A 63 -8.72 8.68 -13.17
C GLN A 63 -7.89 9.04 -11.92
N THR A 64 -7.78 8.13 -10.95
CA THR A 64 -7.06 8.39 -9.68
C THR A 64 -5.54 8.32 -9.82
N LYS A 65 -5.03 7.87 -10.99
CA LYS A 65 -3.60 7.73 -11.29
C LYS A 65 -2.83 7.02 -10.17
N MET A 66 -3.39 5.90 -9.69
CA MET A 66 -2.78 5.14 -8.58
C MET A 66 -1.49 4.46 -9.00
N GLU A 67 -1.23 4.38 -10.31
CA GLU A 67 0.02 3.91 -10.91
C GLU A 67 1.22 4.72 -10.43
N ASP A 68 1.05 6.02 -10.16
CA ASP A 68 2.14 6.88 -9.66
C ASP A 68 2.55 6.48 -8.24
N ALA A 69 1.56 6.18 -7.38
CA ALA A 69 1.81 5.64 -6.03
C ALA A 69 2.43 4.23 -6.11
N LEU A 70 1.93 3.37 -7.01
CA LEU A 70 2.48 2.03 -7.23
C LEU A 70 3.96 2.10 -7.64
N ARG A 71 4.35 3.02 -8.53
CA ARG A 71 5.76 3.21 -8.92
C ARG A 71 6.64 3.55 -7.73
N LYS A 72 6.22 4.48 -6.87
CA LYS A 72 6.96 4.85 -5.65
C LYS A 72 7.12 3.70 -4.68
N ILE A 73 6.07 2.90 -4.51
CA ILE A 73 6.12 1.68 -3.71
C ILE A 73 7.13 0.69 -4.32
N MET A 74 7.06 0.48 -5.64
CA MET A 74 8.00 -0.41 -6.32
C MET A 74 9.43 0.11 -6.25
N ASP A 75 9.71 1.41 -6.31
CA ASP A 75 11.08 1.94 -6.20
C ASP A 75 11.74 1.66 -4.84
N VAL A 76 10.93 1.45 -3.79
CA VAL A 76 11.41 1.21 -2.42
C VAL A 76 11.34 -0.27 -2.02
N PHE A 77 10.33 -1.00 -2.49
CA PHE A 77 10.07 -2.39 -2.09
C PHE A 77 10.26 -3.42 -3.22
N GLY A 78 10.32 -3.00 -4.48
CA GLY A 78 10.59 -3.85 -5.64
C GLY A 78 11.96 -3.53 -6.25
N ILE A 79 12.80 -4.46 -6.67
CA ILE A 79 12.80 -5.90 -6.71
C ILE A 79 14.27 -6.26 -6.45
N GLU A 80 14.57 -7.07 -5.43
CA GLU A 80 15.73 -7.96 -5.57
C GLU A 80 15.39 -8.84 -6.76
N ALA A 81 16.08 -8.60 -7.89
CA ALA A 81 16.03 -9.49 -9.02
C ALA A 81 16.23 -10.90 -8.45
N ARG A 82 15.41 -11.87 -8.87
CA ARG A 82 15.72 -13.28 -8.66
C ARG A 82 17.16 -13.52 -9.15
N ARG A 83 18.14 -13.39 -8.26
CA ARG A 83 19.52 -13.81 -8.42
C ARG A 83 19.65 -15.02 -7.53
N GLU A 84 19.24 -16.14 -8.12
CA GLU A 84 19.49 -17.55 -7.79
C GLU A 84 18.44 -18.25 -8.65
N GLU A 85 18.77 -18.77 -9.82
CA GLU A 85 19.88 -19.67 -10.10
C GLU A 85 20.67 -19.26 -11.36
N SER A 86 21.92 -18.86 -11.16
CA SER A 86 22.95 -19.04 -12.18
C SER A 86 24.18 -19.57 -11.45
N GLY A 87 24.47 -20.86 -11.64
CA GLY A 87 25.74 -21.44 -11.22
C GLY A 87 25.68 -22.88 -10.76
N LYS A 88 25.54 -23.83 -11.70
CA LYS A 88 26.67 -24.69 -12.05
C LYS A 88 26.68 -24.93 -13.56
N GLU A 89 27.66 -24.29 -14.19
CA GLU A 89 28.22 -24.67 -15.49
C GLU A 89 29.24 -25.80 -15.26
N LEU A 90 29.53 -26.55 -16.35
CA LEU A 90 30.30 -27.79 -16.53
C LEU A 90 29.46 -29.07 -16.54
#